data_AF-A0A3D8I401-F1
#
_entry.id   AF-A0A3D8I401-F1
#
_cell.length_a   1.000
_cell.length_b   1.000
_cell.length_c   1.000
_cell.angle_alpha   90.00
_cell.angle_beta   90.00
_cell.angle_gamma   90.00
#
_symmetry.space_group_name_H-M   'P 1'
#
loop_
_entity.id
_entity.type
_entity.pdbx_description
1 polymer ?
#
loop_
_entity_poly.entity_id
_entity_poly.type
_entity_poly.pdbx_seq_one_letter_code
_entity_poly.pdbx_strand_id
1 'polypeptide(L)'
;KRFFNTLETLKKEYNINTNDRVIVRLEVEYGEEIRNFRLSGKEWVKEYEDKSSIEDLSSPFKENVKDFLKAIDEAKKEVPKAKITYSISSTRRPYKRAVLMHYCHKVARNKITPQQAQIETQKENIPINWIHTDSSGNYSDKISRAKALDMVRAYNIAYPASLTSHHVRGNAIDITITWQSSFTIKDKTGEIHTIDTPRNGATNPDLRKVGKTYGVKRTLEKDPPHWSLEGN
;
A
#
# COMPACT_ATOMS: atom_id res chain seq x y z
N LYS A 1 -21.14 -32.38 -29.89
CA LYS A 1 -22.46 -31.75 -29.58
C LYS A 1 -22.50 -31.54 -28.07
N ARG A 2 -22.12 -30.35 -27.58
CA ARG A 2 -22.13 -30.05 -26.14
C ARG A 2 -23.55 -29.69 -25.74
N PHE A 3 -24.11 -30.45 -24.80
CA PHE A 3 -25.43 -30.17 -24.24
C PHE A 3 -25.31 -28.97 -23.29
N PHE A 4 -26.04 -27.89 -23.60
CA PHE A 4 -26.28 -26.82 -22.64
C PHE A 4 -27.40 -27.30 -21.73
N ASN A 5 -27.07 -27.77 -20.52
CA ASN A 5 -28.10 -27.95 -19.50
C ASN A 5 -28.46 -26.57 -18.94
N THR A 6 -29.74 -26.24 -19.02
CA THR A 6 -30.28 -25.01 -18.44
C THR A 6 -30.19 -25.05 -16.92
N LEU A 7 -30.09 -23.88 -16.29
CA LEU A 7 -29.98 -23.71 -14.84
C LEU A 7 -31.06 -24.50 -14.06
N GLU A 8 -32.26 -24.63 -14.64
CA GLU A 8 -33.38 -25.38 -14.06
C GLU A 8 -33.14 -26.89 -13.97
N THR A 9 -32.38 -27.45 -14.91
CA THR A 9 -32.08 -28.90 -14.93
C THR A 9 -31.16 -29.27 -13.77
N LEU A 10 -30.14 -28.43 -13.50
CA LEU A 10 -29.17 -28.64 -12.43
C LEU A 10 -29.78 -28.46 -11.03
N LYS A 11 -30.74 -27.54 -10.86
CA LYS A 11 -31.45 -27.35 -9.57
C LYS A 11 -32.18 -28.62 -9.12
N LYS A 12 -32.77 -29.33 -10.07
CA LYS A 12 -33.60 -30.51 -9.82
C LYS A 12 -32.75 -31.74 -9.49
N GLU A 13 -31.58 -31.86 -10.11
CA GLU A 13 -30.68 -32.99 -9.95
C GLU A 13 -29.97 -33.00 -8.58
N TYR A 14 -29.66 -31.82 -8.04
CA TYR A 14 -28.94 -31.68 -6.76
C TYR A 14 -29.81 -31.24 -5.57
N ASN A 15 -31.14 -31.22 -5.74
CA ASN A 15 -32.12 -30.92 -4.69
C ASN A 15 -31.84 -29.65 -3.88
N ILE A 16 -31.42 -28.58 -4.57
CA ILE A 16 -31.03 -27.30 -3.95
C ILE A 16 -32.31 -26.50 -3.65
N ASN A 17 -32.66 -26.37 -2.38
CA ASN A 17 -33.80 -25.58 -1.92
C ASN A 17 -33.37 -24.14 -1.64
N THR A 18 -33.72 -23.20 -2.53
CA THR A 18 -33.33 -21.79 -2.38
C THR A 18 -34.29 -21.06 -1.45
N ASN A 19 -33.98 -21.05 -0.16
CA ASN A 19 -34.49 -20.03 0.77
C ASN A 19 -33.44 -19.47 1.74
N ASP A 20 -32.17 -19.89 1.64
CA ASP A 20 -31.07 -19.30 2.41
C ASP A 20 -29.87 -18.98 1.51
N ARG A 21 -29.43 -17.73 1.58
CA ARG A 21 -28.14 -17.11 1.21
C ARG A 21 -27.07 -17.96 0.49
N VAL A 22 -26.50 -17.36 -0.57
CA VAL A 22 -25.04 -17.29 -0.89
C VAL A 22 -24.45 -18.35 -1.87
N ILE A 23 -23.76 -17.80 -2.90
CA ILE A 23 -22.87 -18.40 -3.94
C ILE A 23 -23.54 -19.31 -4.99
N VAL A 24 -23.75 -18.78 -6.20
CA VAL A 24 -23.84 -19.60 -7.41
C VAL A 24 -22.44 -20.14 -7.69
N ARG A 25 -22.23 -21.40 -7.32
CA ARG A 25 -21.03 -22.18 -7.64
C ARG A 25 -21.33 -22.99 -8.89
N LEU A 26 -20.77 -22.56 -10.03
CA LEU A 26 -20.65 -23.39 -11.23
C LEU A 26 -19.17 -23.78 -11.34
N GLU A 27 -18.80 -24.85 -10.65
CA GLU A 27 -17.54 -25.56 -10.89
C GLU A 27 -17.80 -26.56 -12.02
N VAL A 28 -17.30 -26.27 -13.22
CA VAL A 28 -17.14 -27.28 -14.27
C VAL A 28 -15.65 -27.62 -14.31
N GLU A 29 -15.32 -28.78 -13.76
CA GLU A 29 -14.11 -29.60 -13.98
C GLU A 29 -12.82 -28.84 -14.33
N TYR A 30 -12.03 -28.50 -13.31
CA TYR A 30 -10.60 -28.85 -13.12
C TYR A 30 -10.08 -28.05 -11.90
N GLY A 31 -10.23 -28.62 -10.70
CA GLY A 31 -9.40 -28.34 -9.53
C GLY A 31 -9.15 -26.88 -9.10
N GLU A 32 -10.15 -26.00 -9.08
CA GLU A 32 -10.03 -24.71 -8.38
C GLU A 32 -10.68 -24.77 -7.00
N GLU A 33 -9.89 -24.49 -5.96
CA GLU A 33 -10.35 -24.34 -4.58
C GLU A 33 -11.60 -23.46 -4.48
N ILE A 34 -12.51 -23.87 -3.60
CA ILE A 34 -13.66 -23.10 -3.14
C ILE A 34 -13.17 -21.75 -2.58
N ARG A 35 -13.07 -20.71 -3.40
CA ARG A 35 -12.64 -19.40 -2.90
C ARG A 35 -13.76 -18.80 -2.08
N ASN A 36 -13.66 -18.96 -0.76
CA ASN A 36 -14.49 -18.25 0.21
C ASN A 36 -14.16 -16.76 0.16
N PHE A 37 -14.79 -16.00 -0.74
CA PHE A 37 -14.59 -14.56 -0.82
C PHE A 37 -15.17 -13.86 0.42
N ARG A 38 -14.34 -13.11 1.14
CA ARG A 38 -14.79 -12.27 2.26
C ARG A 38 -15.22 -10.91 1.73
N LEU A 39 -16.35 -10.41 2.21
CA LEU A 39 -16.84 -9.07 1.86
C LEU A 39 -15.76 -8.00 2.09
N SER A 40 -15.73 -6.99 1.22
CA SER A 40 -14.85 -5.84 1.36
C SER A 40 -15.27 -4.97 2.56
N GLY A 41 -14.28 -4.36 3.20
CA GLY A 41 -14.49 -3.61 4.43
C GLY A 41 -13.19 -3.34 5.17
N LYS A 42 -13.25 -2.50 6.22
CA LYS A 42 -12.10 -2.02 6.99
C LYS A 42 -11.20 -3.13 7.55
N GLU A 43 -11.74 -4.32 7.78
CA GLU A 43 -11.02 -5.49 8.28
C GLU A 43 -9.90 -5.95 7.33
N TRP A 44 -10.03 -5.69 6.03
CA TRP A 44 -9.01 -6.02 5.03
C TRP A 44 -7.70 -5.25 5.22
N VAL A 45 -7.68 -4.16 5.98
CA VAL A 45 -6.44 -3.40 6.25
C VAL A 45 -5.40 -4.22 7.02
N LYS A 46 -5.86 -5.22 7.79
CA LYS A 46 -5.01 -6.17 8.52
C LYS A 46 -4.40 -7.23 7.62
N GLU A 47 -4.92 -7.40 6.41
CA GLU A 47 -4.36 -8.33 5.43
C GLU A 47 -3.19 -7.66 4.71
N TYR A 48 -2.16 -8.46 4.39
CA TYR A 48 -0.97 -8.00 3.67
C TYR A 48 -0.36 -6.75 4.32
N GLU A 49 -0.02 -6.83 5.60
CA GLU A 49 0.50 -5.69 6.37
C GLU A 49 1.71 -5.03 5.70
N ASP A 50 1.76 -3.70 5.81
CA ASP A 50 2.88 -2.91 5.29
C ASP A 50 4.16 -3.26 6.06
N LYS A 51 5.31 -3.15 5.40
CA LYS A 51 6.60 -3.34 6.04
C LYS A 51 7.20 -2.01 6.45
N SER A 52 7.98 -2.01 7.52
CA SER A 52 8.66 -0.82 8.04
C SER A 52 10.13 -1.07 8.42
N SER A 53 10.65 -2.27 8.16
CA SER A 53 12.07 -2.56 8.37
C SER A 53 12.89 -2.18 7.14
N ILE A 54 14.08 -1.63 7.38
CA ILE A 54 15.08 -1.37 6.34
C ILE A 54 15.47 -2.67 5.62
N GLU A 55 15.43 -3.81 6.32
CA GLU A 55 15.76 -5.10 5.72
C GLU A 55 14.76 -5.56 4.64
N ASP A 56 13.55 -5.00 4.62
CA ASP A 56 12.55 -5.27 3.59
C ASP A 56 12.80 -4.49 2.29
N LEU A 57 13.73 -3.52 2.30
CA LEU A 57 14.15 -2.79 1.11
C LEU A 57 14.99 -3.66 0.16
N SER A 58 14.92 -3.34 -1.12
CA SER A 58 15.70 -4.01 -2.15
C SER A 58 17.06 -3.34 -2.34
N SER A 59 18.08 -4.13 -2.65
CA SER A 59 19.39 -3.62 -3.01
C SER A 59 19.34 -2.96 -4.40
N PRO A 60 20.09 -1.87 -4.65
CA PRO A 60 21.08 -1.25 -3.74
C PRO A 60 20.47 -0.23 -2.75
N PHE A 61 19.16 0.02 -2.82
CA PHE A 61 18.53 1.08 -2.03
C PHE A 61 18.59 0.80 -0.52
N LYS A 62 18.48 -0.46 -0.11
CA LYS A 62 18.67 -0.88 1.28
C LYS A 62 20.01 -0.41 1.85
N GLU A 63 21.11 -0.68 1.15
CA GLU A 63 22.47 -0.34 1.58
C GLU A 63 22.65 1.19 1.64
N ASN A 64 22.13 1.88 0.63
CA ASN A 64 22.10 3.35 0.58
C ASN A 64 21.40 3.97 1.79
N VAL A 65 20.22 3.44 2.18
CA VAL A 65 19.48 3.90 3.35
C VAL A 65 20.24 3.60 4.65
N LYS A 66 20.85 2.42 4.77
CA LYS A 66 21.68 2.08 5.95
C LYS A 66 22.83 3.08 6.13
N ASP A 67 23.54 3.38 5.05
CA ASP A 67 24.65 4.33 5.09
C ASP A 67 24.20 5.75 5.42
N PHE A 68 23.08 6.20 4.85
CA PHE A 68 22.52 7.52 5.15
C PHE A 68 22.09 7.64 6.62
N LEU A 69 21.39 6.65 7.16
CA LEU A 69 20.95 6.67 8.56
C LEU A 69 22.11 6.53 9.54
N LYS A 70 23.16 5.79 9.16
CA LYS A 70 24.41 5.78 9.92
C LYS A 70 25.02 7.18 10.05
N ALA A 71 25.05 7.97 8.97
CA ALA A 71 25.53 9.35 9.03
C ALA A 71 24.66 10.25 9.91
N ILE A 72 23.34 10.04 9.91
CA ILE A 72 22.39 10.72 10.81
C ILE A 72 22.66 10.35 12.28
N ASP A 73 22.91 9.07 12.57
CA ASP A 73 23.22 8.58 13.92
C ASP A 73 24.59 9.06 14.41
N GLU A 74 25.57 9.21 13.52
CA GLU A 74 26.86 9.84 13.81
C GLU A 74 26.69 11.32 14.15
N ALA A 75 25.96 12.08 13.32
CA ALA A 75 25.64 13.48 13.58
C ALA A 75 24.90 13.67 14.92
N LYS A 76 24.00 12.74 15.26
CA LYS A 76 23.28 12.74 16.55
C LYS A 76 24.22 12.56 17.74
N LYS A 77 25.26 11.74 17.61
CA LYS A 77 26.29 11.54 18.65
C LYS A 77 27.20 12.77 18.77
N GLU A 78 27.60 13.36 17.64
CA GLU A 78 28.48 14.53 17.59
C GLU A 78 27.79 15.81 18.09
N VAL A 79 26.49 15.97 17.81
CA VAL A 79 25.72 17.17 18.19
C VAL A 79 24.44 16.80 18.97
N PRO A 80 24.53 16.30 20.22
CA PRO A 80 23.36 15.83 20.97
C PRO A 80 22.28 16.90 21.19
N LYS A 81 22.69 18.18 21.29
CA LYS A 81 21.79 19.34 21.43
C LYS A 81 20.86 19.56 20.22
N ALA A 82 21.21 19.02 19.05
CA ALA A 82 20.35 19.06 17.88
C ALA A 82 19.12 18.17 18.02
N LYS A 83 19.13 17.20 18.94
CA LYS A 83 18.02 16.26 19.21
C LYS A 83 17.43 15.68 17.92
N ILE A 84 18.31 15.18 17.05
CA ILE A 84 17.93 14.59 15.78
C ILE A 84 17.13 13.31 16.04
N THR A 85 15.98 13.18 15.38
CA THR A 85 15.12 11.99 15.42
C THR A 85 14.73 11.59 14.02
N TYR A 86 14.50 10.29 13.83
CA TYR A 86 13.83 9.78 12.65
C TYR A 86 12.84 8.67 13.00
N SER A 87 11.78 8.53 12.21
CA SER A 87 10.78 7.44 12.33
C SER A 87 10.42 6.91 10.95
N ILE A 88 10.47 5.57 10.81
CA ILE A 88 10.15 4.86 9.56
C ILE A 88 8.71 4.37 9.67
N SER A 89 7.89 4.76 8.69
CA SER A 89 6.47 4.42 8.65
C SER A 89 6.12 3.39 7.56
N SER A 90 6.90 3.34 6.48
CA SER A 90 6.76 2.33 5.41
C SER A 90 8.09 2.11 4.70
N THR A 91 8.40 0.88 4.35
CA THR A 91 9.51 0.49 3.48
C THR A 91 8.96 -0.25 2.27
N ARG A 92 8.52 -1.49 2.47
CA ARG A 92 7.97 -2.33 1.41
C ARG A 92 6.48 -2.56 1.57
N ARG A 93 5.74 -2.14 0.55
CA ARG A 93 4.31 -2.41 0.44
C ARG A 93 4.09 -3.71 -0.30
N PRO A 94 3.51 -4.75 0.33
CA PRO A 94 3.15 -5.96 -0.40
C PRO A 94 2.26 -5.62 -1.61
N TYR A 95 2.52 -6.24 -2.76
CA TYR A 95 1.78 -5.93 -3.98
C TYR A 95 0.26 -6.08 -3.80
N LYS A 96 -0.18 -7.16 -3.13
CA LYS A 96 -1.61 -7.36 -2.82
C LYS A 96 -2.21 -6.25 -1.95
N ARG A 97 -1.43 -5.67 -1.03
CA ARG A 97 -1.83 -4.48 -0.26
C ARG A 97 -2.06 -3.28 -1.18
N ALA A 98 -1.12 -3.03 -2.10
CA ALA A 98 -1.25 -1.94 -3.07
C ALA A 98 -2.46 -2.13 -3.98
N VAL A 99 -2.75 -3.36 -4.41
CA VAL A 99 -3.97 -3.71 -5.17
C VAL A 99 -5.23 -3.35 -4.39
N LEU A 100 -5.32 -3.74 -3.10
CA LEU A 100 -6.47 -3.40 -2.26
C LEU A 100 -6.63 -1.88 -2.07
N MET A 101 -5.55 -1.16 -1.79
CA MET A 101 -5.54 0.31 -1.65
C MET A 101 -5.94 1.00 -2.96
N HIS A 102 -5.47 0.50 -4.11
CA HIS A 102 -5.79 1.03 -5.43
C HIS A 102 -7.28 0.91 -5.75
N TYR A 103 -7.83 -0.30 -5.59
CA TYR A 103 -9.20 -0.58 -5.98
C TYR A 103 -10.22 -0.07 -4.97
N CYS A 104 -9.94 -0.06 -3.66
CA CYS A 104 -10.86 0.56 -2.70
C CYS A 104 -11.04 2.05 -2.97
N HIS A 105 -9.95 2.76 -3.29
CA HIS A 105 -10.01 4.17 -3.66
C HIS A 105 -10.84 4.40 -4.92
N LYS A 106 -10.54 3.67 -6.00
CA LYS A 106 -11.27 3.80 -7.27
C LYS A 106 -12.76 3.50 -7.13
N VAL A 107 -13.14 2.46 -6.39
CA VAL A 107 -14.56 2.12 -6.14
C VAL A 107 -15.22 3.21 -5.31
N ALA A 108 -14.60 3.64 -4.20
CA ALA A 108 -15.14 4.67 -3.31
C ALA A 108 -15.33 6.03 -4.02
N ARG A 109 -14.50 6.35 -5.01
CA ARG A 109 -14.53 7.61 -5.78
C ARG A 109 -15.30 7.50 -7.10
N ASN A 110 -16.07 6.44 -7.28
CA ASN A 110 -16.85 6.20 -8.49
C ASN A 110 -16.04 6.29 -9.80
N LYS A 111 -14.79 5.80 -9.76
CA LYS A 111 -13.91 5.71 -10.93
C LYS A 111 -14.01 4.35 -11.62
N ILE A 112 -14.44 3.32 -10.89
CA ILE A 112 -14.81 2.00 -11.42
C ILE A 112 -16.01 1.47 -10.64
N THR A 113 -16.65 0.42 -11.18
CA THR A 113 -17.71 -0.33 -10.50
C THR A 113 -17.14 -1.37 -9.52
N PRO A 114 -17.90 -1.80 -8.50
CA PRO A 114 -17.54 -2.93 -7.65
C PRO A 114 -17.25 -4.23 -8.42
N GLN A 115 -17.97 -4.49 -9.51
CA GLN A 115 -17.80 -5.66 -10.38
C GLN A 115 -16.48 -5.63 -11.14
N GLN A 116 -16.08 -4.46 -11.65
CA GLN A 116 -14.76 -4.29 -12.26
C GLN A 116 -13.65 -4.53 -11.22
N ALA A 117 -13.79 -3.98 -10.02
CA ALA A 117 -12.84 -4.25 -8.93
C ALA A 117 -12.78 -5.75 -8.57
N GLN A 118 -13.93 -6.44 -8.57
CA GLN A 118 -14.00 -7.88 -8.35
C GLN A 118 -13.13 -8.65 -9.34
N ILE A 119 -13.31 -8.39 -10.64
CA ILE A 119 -12.56 -9.03 -11.71
C ILE A 119 -11.06 -8.78 -11.54
N GLU A 120 -10.65 -7.54 -11.29
CA GLU A 120 -9.23 -7.20 -11.18
C GLU A 120 -8.58 -7.82 -9.94
N THR A 121 -9.25 -7.79 -8.78
CA THR A 121 -8.70 -8.41 -7.56
C THR A 121 -8.67 -9.94 -7.61
N GLN A 122 -9.56 -10.57 -8.39
CA GLN A 122 -9.54 -12.01 -8.63
C GLN A 122 -8.34 -12.45 -9.48
N LYS A 123 -7.96 -11.67 -10.50
CA LYS A 123 -6.74 -11.92 -11.29
C LYS A 123 -5.49 -11.96 -10.40
N GLU A 124 -5.50 -11.20 -9.31
CA GLU A 124 -4.41 -11.13 -8.33
C GLU A 124 -4.50 -12.15 -7.20
N ASN A 125 -5.45 -13.10 -7.30
CA ASN A 125 -5.70 -14.12 -6.28
C ASN A 125 -5.89 -13.50 -4.88
N ILE A 126 -6.71 -12.45 -4.81
CA ILE A 126 -7.14 -11.83 -3.55
C ILE A 126 -8.59 -12.28 -3.28
N PRO A 127 -8.89 -12.97 -2.17
CA PRO A 127 -10.21 -13.53 -1.90
C PRO A 127 -11.18 -12.47 -1.32
N ILE A 128 -11.26 -11.30 -1.95
CA ILE A 128 -12.16 -10.21 -1.59
C ILE A 128 -13.43 -10.22 -2.44
N ASN A 129 -14.58 -9.92 -1.83
CA ASN A 129 -15.85 -9.69 -2.49
C ASN A 129 -16.27 -8.21 -2.39
N TRP A 130 -16.30 -7.52 -3.52
CA TRP A 130 -16.72 -6.11 -3.58
C TRP A 130 -18.24 -5.94 -3.72
N ILE A 131 -18.99 -7.02 -3.95
CA ILE A 131 -20.42 -7.01 -4.23
C ILE A 131 -21.19 -7.19 -2.92
N HIS A 132 -21.78 -6.10 -2.44
CA HIS A 132 -22.61 -6.09 -1.23
C HIS A 132 -24.08 -6.07 -1.61
N THR A 133 -24.94 -6.55 -0.71
CA THR A 133 -26.38 -6.55 -0.89
C THR A 133 -27.07 -5.64 0.12
N ASP A 134 -28.27 -5.18 -0.23
CA ASP A 134 -29.18 -4.52 0.71
C ASP A 134 -29.86 -5.53 1.66
N SER A 135 -30.78 -5.02 2.49
CA SER A 135 -31.55 -5.83 3.44
C SER A 135 -32.46 -6.88 2.76
N SER A 136 -32.80 -6.68 1.49
CA SER A 136 -33.61 -7.60 0.69
C SER A 136 -32.75 -8.63 -0.06
N GLY A 137 -31.43 -8.57 0.09
CA GLY A 137 -30.49 -9.48 -0.58
C GLY A 137 -30.16 -9.08 -2.02
N ASN A 138 -30.62 -7.91 -2.49
CA ASN A 138 -30.32 -7.43 -3.83
C ASN A 138 -28.99 -6.68 -3.84
N TYR A 139 -28.25 -6.74 -4.96
CA TYR A 139 -27.01 -5.97 -5.11
C TYR A 139 -27.22 -4.48 -4.80
N SER A 140 -26.32 -3.91 -4.00
CA SER A 140 -26.34 -2.50 -3.62
C SER A 140 -25.01 -1.81 -3.91
N ASP A 141 -24.95 -1.06 -5.01
CA ASP A 141 -23.80 -0.22 -5.35
C ASP A 141 -23.45 0.76 -4.23
N LYS A 142 -24.49 1.34 -3.60
CA LYS A 142 -24.34 2.26 -2.46
C LYS A 142 -23.58 1.62 -1.30
N ILE A 143 -23.97 0.41 -0.89
CA ILE A 143 -23.30 -0.30 0.23
C ILE A 143 -21.88 -0.72 -0.18
N SER A 144 -21.71 -1.26 -1.40
CA SER A 144 -20.39 -1.63 -1.92
C SER A 144 -19.39 -0.46 -1.87
N ARG A 145 -19.82 0.74 -2.31
CA ARG A 145 -18.97 1.93 -2.28
C ARG A 145 -18.72 2.45 -0.87
N ALA A 146 -19.72 2.39 0.02
CA ALA A 146 -19.54 2.76 1.41
C ALA A 146 -18.48 1.88 2.09
N LYS A 147 -18.46 0.57 1.81
CA LYS A 147 -17.45 -0.36 2.34
C LYS A 147 -16.06 -0.15 1.76
N ALA A 148 -15.98 0.18 0.46
CA ALA A 148 -14.73 0.61 -0.13
C ALA A 148 -14.21 1.92 0.51
N LEU A 149 -15.11 2.86 0.84
CA LEU A 149 -14.75 4.10 1.54
C LEU A 149 -14.26 3.84 2.98
N ASP A 150 -14.85 2.87 3.68
CA ASP A 150 -14.35 2.44 4.99
C ASP A 150 -12.91 1.91 4.90
N MET A 151 -12.58 1.15 3.85
CA MET A 151 -11.21 0.74 3.58
C MET A 151 -10.29 1.93 3.29
N VAL A 152 -10.72 2.89 2.45
CA VAL A 152 -9.95 4.11 2.15
C VAL A 152 -9.57 4.86 3.43
N ARG A 153 -10.55 5.04 4.33
CA ARG A 153 -10.33 5.70 5.64
C ARG A 153 -9.40 4.88 6.52
N ALA A 154 -9.60 3.57 6.60
CA ALA A 154 -8.79 2.70 7.44
C ALA A 154 -7.34 2.55 6.93
N TYR A 155 -7.11 2.60 5.62
CA TYR A 155 -5.77 2.71 5.03
C TYR A 155 -5.18 4.12 5.11
N ASN A 156 -5.97 5.13 5.46
CA ASN A 156 -5.59 6.54 5.49
C ASN A 156 -4.99 7.03 4.16
N ILE A 157 -5.64 6.71 3.03
CA ILE A 157 -5.15 7.09 1.68
C ILE A 157 -5.95 8.24 1.05
N ALA A 158 -5.24 9.25 0.53
CA ALA A 158 -5.83 10.34 -0.24
C ALA A 158 -5.98 10.00 -1.74
N TYR A 159 -5.03 9.24 -2.28
CA TYR A 159 -4.90 8.87 -3.69
C TYR A 159 -4.84 7.34 -3.84
N PRO A 160 -5.17 6.77 -5.02
CA PRO A 160 -5.03 5.34 -5.22
C PRO A 160 -3.54 4.98 -5.18
N ALA A 161 -3.20 3.88 -4.52
CA ALA A 161 -1.83 3.38 -4.54
C ALA A 161 -1.42 3.05 -5.99
N SER A 162 -0.23 3.48 -6.40
CA SER A 162 0.34 3.04 -7.68
C SER A 162 0.79 1.59 -7.57
N LEU A 163 0.32 0.74 -8.48
CA LEU A 163 0.71 -0.69 -8.52
C LEU A 163 2.16 -0.88 -8.98
N THR A 164 2.75 0.15 -9.59
CA THR A 164 4.16 0.19 -10.01
C THR A 164 5.03 1.04 -9.09
N SER A 165 4.52 1.41 -7.89
CA SER A 165 5.21 2.24 -6.91
C SER A 165 6.56 1.64 -6.48
N HIS A 166 7.52 2.52 -6.17
CA HIS A 166 8.80 2.13 -5.58
C HIS A 166 8.63 1.41 -4.23
N HIS A 167 7.57 1.66 -3.45
CA HIS A 167 7.29 0.87 -2.23
C HIS A 167 6.99 -0.60 -2.54
N VAL A 168 6.33 -0.90 -3.66
CA VAL A 168 6.07 -2.30 -4.06
C VAL A 168 7.38 -3.00 -4.41
N ARG A 169 8.29 -2.25 -5.06
CA ARG A 169 9.61 -2.72 -5.48
C ARG A 169 10.65 -2.73 -4.36
N GLY A 170 10.36 -2.18 -3.18
CA GLY A 170 11.33 -2.02 -2.09
C GLY A 170 12.38 -0.93 -2.33
N ASN A 171 12.11 0.01 -3.25
CA ASN A 171 13.04 1.09 -3.65
C ASN A 171 12.62 2.46 -3.09
N ALA A 172 11.74 2.48 -2.08
CA ALA A 172 11.31 3.68 -1.38
C ALA A 172 11.11 3.44 0.12
N ILE A 173 11.17 4.51 0.89
CA ILE A 173 10.99 4.56 2.34
C ILE A 173 10.26 5.84 2.72
N ASP A 174 9.23 5.69 3.54
CA ASP A 174 8.51 6.81 4.15
C ASP A 174 9.11 7.05 5.53
N ILE A 175 10.06 7.99 5.61
CA ILE A 175 10.81 8.31 6.81
C ILE A 175 10.70 9.80 7.16
N THR A 176 10.26 10.06 8.39
CA THR A 176 10.23 11.42 8.95
C THR A 176 11.53 11.68 9.69
N ILE A 177 12.24 12.77 9.38
CA ILE A 177 13.47 13.19 10.07
C ILE A 177 13.27 14.61 10.61
N THR A 178 13.55 14.85 11.89
CA THR A 178 13.40 16.17 12.53
C THR A 178 14.53 16.46 13.51
N TRP A 179 14.74 17.74 13.83
CA TRP A 179 15.76 18.21 14.79
C TRP A 179 15.34 19.54 15.43
N GLN A 180 15.99 19.93 16.52
CA GLN A 180 15.67 21.13 17.30
C GLN A 180 16.65 22.28 17.12
N SER A 181 17.91 22.02 16.74
CA SER A 181 18.92 23.04 16.44
C SER A 181 19.85 22.57 15.33
N SER A 182 20.59 23.50 14.72
CA SER A 182 21.50 23.18 13.61
C SER A 182 22.51 22.09 13.98
N PHE A 183 22.83 21.21 13.02
CA PHE A 183 23.82 20.16 13.19
C PHE A 183 24.70 20.02 11.95
N THR A 184 25.84 19.35 12.10
CA THR A 184 26.72 18.98 11.00
C THR A 184 26.56 17.50 10.67
N ILE A 185 26.62 17.16 9.38
CA ILE A 185 26.55 15.78 8.90
C ILE A 185 27.53 15.58 7.75
N LYS A 186 28.15 14.40 7.70
CA LYS A 186 29.00 14.01 6.57
C LYS A 186 28.13 13.48 5.43
N ASP A 187 28.49 13.82 4.20
CA ASP A 187 27.94 13.19 3.01
C ASP A 187 28.70 11.90 2.64
N LYS A 188 28.29 11.23 1.56
CA LYS A 188 28.90 9.96 1.13
C LYS A 188 30.38 10.09 0.75
N THR A 189 30.86 11.30 0.41
CA THR A 189 32.26 11.59 0.08
C THR A 189 33.09 11.96 1.31
N GLY A 190 32.44 12.25 2.44
CA GLY A 190 33.05 12.68 3.68
C GLY A 190 33.04 14.20 3.89
N GLU A 191 32.49 14.97 2.95
CA GLU A 191 32.33 16.43 3.09
C GLU A 191 31.31 16.73 4.21
N ILE A 192 31.59 17.75 5.01
CA ILE A 192 30.74 18.15 6.14
C ILE A 192 29.78 19.24 5.70
N HIS A 193 28.47 19.00 5.91
CA HIS A 193 27.39 19.93 5.61
C HIS A 193 26.71 20.39 6.90
N THR A 194 26.35 21.66 6.97
CA THR A 194 25.52 22.21 8.06
C THR A 194 24.04 22.15 7.67
N ILE A 195 23.23 21.53 8.51
CA ILE A 195 21.78 21.42 8.36
C ILE A 195 21.12 22.27 9.44
N ASP A 196 20.34 23.27 9.05
CA ASP A 196 19.56 24.11 9.99
C ASP A 196 18.08 24.17 9.61
N THR A 197 17.63 25.19 8.90
CA THR A 197 16.20 25.40 8.59
C THR A 197 15.86 25.08 7.13
N PRO A 198 14.64 24.60 6.83
CA PRO A 198 13.59 24.18 7.77
C PRO A 198 13.98 22.90 8.53
N ARG A 199 13.52 22.75 9.78
CA ARG A 199 13.90 21.63 10.67
C ARG A 199 13.12 20.34 10.44
N ASN A 200 12.94 20.00 9.17
CA ASN A 200 12.16 18.87 8.71
C ASN A 200 12.82 18.29 7.47
N GLY A 201 13.18 17.00 7.50
CA GLY A 201 13.85 16.35 6.39
C GLY A 201 13.03 16.31 5.11
N ALA A 202 11.70 16.38 5.20
CA ALA A 202 10.83 16.41 4.03
C ALA A 202 10.95 17.70 3.22
N THR A 203 11.35 18.81 3.84
CA THR A 203 11.41 20.14 3.21
C THR A 203 12.80 20.79 3.25
N ASN A 204 13.77 20.21 3.97
CA ASN A 204 15.11 20.78 4.07
C ASN A 204 15.94 20.51 2.78
N PRO A 205 16.36 21.55 2.05
CA PRO A 205 17.09 21.37 0.80
C PRO A 205 18.50 20.81 0.99
N ASP A 206 19.17 21.12 2.09
CA ASP A 206 20.55 20.69 2.34
C ASP A 206 20.60 19.23 2.80
N LEU A 207 19.68 18.81 3.67
CA LEU A 207 19.58 17.40 4.04
C LEU A 207 19.27 16.53 2.82
N ARG A 208 18.46 17.04 1.88
CA ARG A 208 18.18 16.36 0.61
C ARG A 208 19.43 16.26 -0.27
N LYS A 209 20.28 17.29 -0.33
CA LYS A 209 21.57 17.22 -1.06
C LYS A 209 22.44 16.13 -0.46
N VAL A 210 22.55 16.08 0.86
CA VAL A 210 23.29 15.03 1.59
C VAL A 210 22.72 13.66 1.27
N GLY A 211 21.41 13.44 1.46
CA GLY A 211 20.76 12.16 1.15
C GLY A 211 20.97 11.70 -0.29
N LYS A 212 20.94 12.63 -1.26
CA LYS A 212 21.23 12.33 -2.67
C LYS A 212 22.63 11.74 -2.87
N THR A 213 23.64 12.17 -2.11
CA THR A 213 24.99 11.58 -2.20
C THR A 213 25.03 10.11 -1.78
N TYR A 214 24.15 9.70 -0.87
CA TYR A 214 23.96 8.30 -0.49
C TYR A 214 23.07 7.51 -1.45
N GLY A 215 22.51 8.16 -2.49
CA GLY A 215 21.50 7.53 -3.36
C GLY A 215 20.09 7.46 -2.75
N VAL A 216 19.83 8.22 -1.68
CA VAL A 216 18.51 8.36 -1.03
C VAL A 216 17.90 9.71 -1.44
N LYS A 217 17.06 9.69 -2.47
CA LYS A 217 16.61 10.90 -3.16
C LYS A 217 15.19 11.26 -2.75
N ARG A 218 14.88 12.56 -2.83
CA ARG A 218 13.54 13.11 -2.60
C ARG A 218 13.29 14.30 -3.53
N THR A 219 12.04 14.49 -3.92
CA THR A 219 11.57 15.73 -4.55
C THR A 219 10.82 16.58 -3.51
N LEU A 220 11.04 17.90 -3.50
CA LEU A 220 10.44 18.80 -2.48
C LEU A 220 8.92 18.97 -2.68
N GLU A 221 8.40 18.57 -3.83
CA GLU A 221 7.03 18.84 -4.28
C GLU A 221 6.07 17.65 -4.04
N LYS A 222 6.57 16.48 -3.65
CA LYS A 222 5.79 15.25 -3.58
C LYS A 222 5.77 14.63 -2.18
N ASP A 223 4.55 14.29 -1.75
CA ASP A 223 4.16 13.36 -0.69
C ASP A 223 5.17 13.22 0.48
N PRO A 224 5.19 14.14 1.46
CA PRO A 224 5.93 13.90 2.70
C PRO A 224 5.30 12.70 3.43
N PRO A 225 6.08 11.68 3.84
CA PRO A 225 7.53 11.68 4.09
C PRO A 225 8.37 10.79 3.13
N HIS A 226 7.99 10.68 1.85
CA HIS A 226 8.59 9.78 0.86
C HIS A 226 10.06 10.05 0.42
N TRP A 227 10.91 9.04 0.47
CA TRP A 227 12.25 9.04 -0.14
C TRP A 227 12.44 7.78 -0.98
N SER A 228 13.15 7.88 -2.10
CA SER A 228 13.31 6.75 -3.03
C SER A 228 14.68 6.74 -3.71
N LEU A 229 14.99 5.62 -4.38
CA LEU A 229 16.23 5.46 -5.15
C LEU A 229 16.32 6.44 -6.34
N GLU A 230 15.17 6.83 -6.88
CA GLU A 230 15.04 7.65 -8.10
C GLU A 230 14.54 9.08 -7.81
N GLY A 231 13.94 9.31 -6.64
CA GLY A 231 13.51 10.64 -6.16
C GLY A 231 12.06 11.01 -6.52
N ASN A 232 11.33 10.10 -7.14
CA ASN A 232 9.93 10.18 -7.53
C ASN A 232 9.03 9.27 -6.70
#